data_AF-A0A8D8TSV9-F1
#
_entry.id   AF-A0A8D8TSV9-F1
#
_cell.length_a   1.000
_cell.length_b   1.000
_cell.length_c   1.000
_cell.angle_alpha   90.00
_cell.angle_beta   90.00
_cell.angle_gamma   90.00
#
_symmetry.space_group_name_H-M   'P 1'
#
loop_
_entity.id
_entity.type
_entity.pdbx_description
1 polymer ?
#
loop_
_entity_poly.entity_id
_entity_poly.type
_entity_poly.pdbx_seq_one_letter_code
_entity_poly.pdbx_strand_id
1 'polypeptide(L)'
;MRFISNKNVDPSMVKHEAEEEWDSLGEVCYPNPDPLDIDKDWMLKAEMELHETPEIARNNMKALKDLLLSDPNLHSRTDDVFLMAFLRARKHDVDKTYSLIKGFYEMKLKAPEFYRDCLPSERRHIYDMDFFAMLPTCDRLGRKVCVLYPGENSSSSESNPYS
;
A
#
# COMPACT_ATOMS: atom_id res chain seq x y z
N MET A 1 -14.08 10.14 0.67
CA MET A 1 -13.50 10.08 2.02
C MET A 1 -13.80 11.41 2.73
N ARG A 2 -14.78 11.47 3.64
CA ARG A 2 -15.10 12.71 4.37
C ARG A 2 -14.29 12.74 5.67
N PHE A 3 -13.35 13.67 5.79
CA PHE A 3 -12.64 13.94 7.04
C PHE A 3 -13.46 14.89 7.91
N ILE A 4 -14.25 14.35 8.83
CA ILE A 4 -14.95 15.14 9.85
C ILE A 4 -13.94 15.45 10.96
N SER A 5 -13.44 16.68 11.01
CA SER A 5 -12.64 17.17 12.14
C SER A 5 -13.61 17.62 13.22
N ASN A 6 -13.89 16.76 14.20
CA ASN A 6 -14.66 17.15 15.38
C ASN A 6 -13.67 17.54 16.51
N LYS A 7 -13.62 18.83 16.85
CA LYS A 7 -12.57 19.43 17.67
C LYS A 7 -12.72 19.27 19.20
N ASN A 8 -13.60 18.39 19.68
CA ASN A 8 -13.91 18.28 21.13
C ASN A 8 -14.04 16.82 21.62
N VAL A 9 -13.18 15.90 21.17
CA VAL A 9 -13.18 14.52 21.68
C VAL A 9 -11.87 14.25 22.43
N ASP A 10 -11.97 13.72 23.65
CA ASP A 10 -10.85 13.27 24.48
C ASP A 10 -9.99 12.24 23.69
N PRO A 11 -8.66 12.46 23.57
CA PRO A 11 -7.77 11.58 22.80
C PRO A 11 -7.82 10.09 23.18
N SER A 12 -8.24 9.75 24.40
CA SER A 12 -8.38 8.36 24.86
C SER A 12 -9.72 7.72 24.47
N MET A 13 -10.77 8.51 24.24
CA MET A 13 -12.09 8.05 23.78
C MET A 13 -12.14 7.81 22.27
N VAL A 14 -11.32 8.55 21.50
CA VAL A 14 -11.25 8.42 20.03
C VAL A 14 -10.78 7.04 19.58
N LYS A 15 -9.98 6.31 20.36
CA LYS A 15 -9.43 5.02 19.92
C LYS A 15 -10.46 3.89 20.01
N HIS A 16 -11.15 3.77 21.14
CA HIS A 16 -11.99 2.61 21.41
C HIS A 16 -13.36 2.69 20.74
N GLU A 17 -13.99 3.86 20.69
CA GLU A 17 -15.30 4.05 20.04
C GLU A 17 -15.19 4.08 18.51
N ALA A 18 -14.11 4.67 17.98
CA ALA A 18 -13.88 4.64 16.54
C ALA A 18 -13.61 3.20 16.06
N GLU A 19 -12.77 2.43 16.76
CA GLU A 19 -12.47 1.04 16.41
C GLU A 19 -13.75 0.18 16.30
N GLU A 20 -14.71 0.33 17.23
CA GLU A 20 -16.01 -0.38 17.17
C GLU A 20 -16.91 0.07 16.00
N GLU A 21 -16.94 1.37 15.69
CA GLU A 21 -17.78 1.91 14.60
C GLU A 21 -17.22 1.56 13.21
N TRP A 22 -15.89 1.56 13.05
CA TRP A 22 -15.23 1.19 11.80
C TRP A 22 -15.28 -0.32 11.53
N ASP A 23 -15.16 -1.16 12.56
CA ASP A 23 -15.35 -2.62 12.44
C ASP A 23 -16.79 -2.98 12.05
N SER A 24 -17.79 -2.25 12.56
CA SER A 24 -19.21 -2.44 12.21
C SER A 24 -19.53 -2.17 10.73
N LEU A 25 -18.75 -1.34 10.04
CA LEU A 25 -18.98 -0.99 8.63
C LEU A 25 -18.31 -1.98 7.66
N GLY A 26 -17.44 -2.88 8.17
CA GLY A 26 -16.66 -3.78 7.32
C GLY A 26 -15.70 -3.06 6.35
N GLU A 27 -15.45 -1.76 6.57
CA GLU A 27 -14.65 -0.90 5.69
C GLU A 27 -13.17 -0.83 6.08
N VAL A 28 -12.79 -1.47 7.19
CA VAL A 28 -11.38 -1.53 7.61
C VAL A 28 -10.66 -2.63 6.85
N CYS A 29 -9.78 -2.23 5.93
CA CYS A 29 -8.84 -3.14 5.29
C CYS A 29 -7.72 -3.47 6.29
N TYR A 30 -7.82 -4.64 6.92
CA TYR A 30 -6.70 -5.19 7.67
C TYR A 30 -5.67 -5.78 6.70
N PRO A 31 -4.41 -5.30 6.73
CA PRO A 31 -3.38 -5.87 5.87
C PRO A 31 -3.18 -7.33 6.28
N ASN A 32 -3.22 -8.22 5.30
CA ASN A 32 -2.92 -9.63 5.54
C ASN A 32 -1.48 -9.76 6.08
N PRO A 33 -1.29 -10.31 7.30
CA PRO A 33 0.02 -10.43 7.91
C PRO A 33 0.90 -11.48 7.23
N ASP A 34 0.32 -12.52 6.61
CA ASP A 34 1.06 -13.54 5.88
C ASP A 34 0.89 -13.33 4.37
N PRO A 35 1.94 -12.95 3.62
CA PRO A 35 1.83 -12.74 2.18
C PRO A 35 1.47 -14.01 1.38
N LEU A 36 1.54 -15.20 2.00
CA LEU A 36 1.16 -16.48 1.41
C LEU A 36 -0.27 -16.91 1.74
N ASP A 37 -0.94 -16.26 2.69
CA ASP A 37 -2.34 -16.56 3.03
C ASP A 37 -3.31 -15.87 2.05
N ILE A 38 -3.31 -16.31 0.80
CA ILE A 38 -4.12 -15.73 -0.27
C ILE A 38 -5.08 -16.76 -0.86
N ASP A 39 -6.13 -16.28 -1.54
CA ASP A 39 -7.10 -17.16 -2.21
C ASP A 39 -6.40 -18.12 -3.18
N LYS A 40 -6.93 -19.34 -3.29
CA LYS A 40 -6.39 -20.42 -4.14
C LYS A 40 -6.25 -19.98 -5.59
N ASP A 41 -7.20 -19.18 -6.10
CA ASP A 41 -7.13 -18.67 -7.47
C ASP A 41 -5.92 -17.75 -7.67
N TRP A 42 -5.60 -16.92 -6.67
CA TRP A 42 -4.43 -16.06 -6.68
C TRP A 42 -3.13 -16.85 -6.52
N MET A 43 -3.13 -17.89 -5.68
CA MET A 43 -1.99 -18.79 -5.56
C MET A 43 -1.66 -19.45 -6.91
N LEU A 44 -2.67 -20.02 -7.59
CA LEU A 44 -2.49 -20.67 -8.88
C LEU A 44 -1.97 -19.69 -9.93
N LYS A 45 -2.53 -18.47 -9.96
CA LYS A 45 -2.06 -17.43 -10.87
C LYS A 45 -0.60 -17.03 -10.60
N ALA A 46 -0.20 -16.88 -9.33
CA ALA A 46 1.17 -16.57 -8.94
C ALA A 46 2.14 -17.70 -9.34
N GLU A 47 1.75 -18.96 -9.18
CA GLU A 47 2.53 -20.12 -9.63
C GLU A 47 2.73 -20.09 -11.15
N MET A 48 1.67 -19.81 -11.92
CA MET A 48 1.73 -19.78 -13.38
C MET A 48 2.53 -18.59 -13.94
N GLU A 49 2.34 -17.39 -13.39
CA GLU A 49 2.92 -16.15 -13.94
C GLU A 49 4.31 -15.82 -13.39
N LEU A 50 4.58 -16.21 -12.14
CA LEU A 50 5.79 -15.86 -11.39
C LEU A 50 6.63 -17.08 -10.99
N HIS A 51 6.17 -18.30 -11.26
CA HIS A 51 6.78 -19.54 -10.76
C HIS A 51 6.91 -19.54 -9.23
N GLU A 52 5.94 -18.93 -8.55
CA GLU A 52 5.88 -18.82 -7.10
C GLU A 52 5.26 -20.09 -6.50
N THR A 53 6.03 -20.84 -5.72
CA THR A 53 5.51 -21.84 -4.77
C THR A 53 5.78 -21.38 -3.33
N PRO A 54 5.04 -21.88 -2.32
CA PRO A 54 5.28 -21.51 -0.93
C PRO A 54 6.72 -21.77 -0.46
N GLU A 55 7.39 -22.77 -1.03
CA GLU A 55 8.79 -23.07 -0.75
C GLU A 55 9.73 -22.04 -1.38
N ILE A 56 9.57 -21.76 -2.69
CA ILE A 56 10.35 -20.75 -3.42
C ILE A 56 10.20 -19.39 -2.75
N ALA A 57 8.97 -19.02 -2.40
CA ALA A 57 8.68 -17.75 -1.75
C ALA A 57 9.41 -17.59 -0.41
N ARG A 58 9.36 -18.62 0.46
CA ARG A 58 10.08 -18.59 1.76
C ARG A 58 11.59 -18.57 1.58
N ASN A 59 12.12 -19.36 0.65
CA ASN A 59 13.56 -19.41 0.37
C ASN A 59 14.08 -18.06 -0.16
N ASN A 60 13.36 -17.44 -1.10
CA ASN A 60 13.75 -16.17 -1.68
C ASN A 60 13.57 -15.00 -0.71
N MET A 61 12.52 -15.01 0.12
CA MET A 61 12.38 -14.03 1.20
C MET A 61 13.56 -14.11 2.17
N LYS A 62 13.95 -15.33 2.58
CA LYS A 62 15.10 -15.52 3.46
C LYS A 62 16.39 -15.03 2.81
N ALA A 63 16.66 -15.45 1.57
CA ALA A 63 17.86 -15.02 0.85
C ALA A 63 17.93 -13.49 0.68
N LEU A 64 16.80 -12.85 0.36
CA LEU A 64 16.71 -11.40 0.26
C LEU A 64 16.93 -10.71 1.60
N LYS A 65 16.37 -11.22 2.70
CA LYS A 65 16.63 -10.71 4.06
C LYS A 65 18.12 -10.76 4.39
N ASP A 66 18.76 -11.89 4.15
CA ASP A 66 20.18 -12.09 4.42
C ASP A 66 21.04 -11.09 3.62
N LEU A 67 20.71 -10.88 2.34
CA LEU A 67 21.39 -9.88 1.50
C LEU A 67 21.21 -8.45 2.03
N LEU A 68 19.97 -8.07 2.41
CA LEU A 68 19.69 -6.74 2.95
C LEU A 68 20.40 -6.49 4.28
N LEU A 69 20.46 -7.49 5.16
CA LEU A 69 21.17 -7.39 6.44
C LEU A 69 22.69 -7.37 6.28
N SER A 70 23.21 -7.94 5.18
CA SER A 70 24.64 -7.94 4.89
C SER A 70 25.16 -6.60 4.33
N ASP A 71 24.29 -5.71 3.85
CA ASP A 71 24.68 -4.39 3.32
C ASP A 71 24.68 -3.34 4.43
N PRO A 72 25.85 -2.87 4.91
CA PRO A 72 25.92 -1.90 5.99
C PRO A 72 25.42 -0.49 5.58
N ASN A 73 25.27 -0.22 4.28
CA ASN A 73 24.85 1.10 3.79
C ASN A 73 23.32 1.20 3.63
N LEU A 74 22.59 0.09 3.75
CA LEU A 74 21.16 0.02 3.47
C LEU A 74 20.37 -0.42 4.71
N HIS A 75 19.63 0.53 5.30
CA HIS A 75 18.71 0.24 6.40
C HIS A 75 17.30 -0.02 5.85
N SER A 76 17.09 -1.21 5.29
CA SER A 76 15.81 -1.61 4.71
C SER A 76 14.86 -2.22 5.75
N ARG A 77 13.55 -2.06 5.52
CA ARG A 77 12.52 -2.87 6.17
C ARG A 77 12.65 -4.32 5.67
N THR A 78 12.47 -5.28 6.59
CA THR A 78 12.65 -6.73 6.34
C THR A 78 11.41 -7.56 6.69
N ASP A 79 10.25 -6.91 6.74
CA ASP A 79 8.94 -7.55 6.93
C ASP A 79 8.53 -8.38 5.71
N ASP A 80 7.85 -9.50 5.92
CA ASP A 80 7.56 -10.47 4.85
C ASP A 80 6.62 -9.90 3.79
N VAL A 81 5.58 -9.15 4.20
CA VAL A 81 4.65 -8.51 3.28
C VAL A 81 5.37 -7.49 2.39
N PHE A 82 6.29 -6.71 2.98
CA PHE A 82 7.11 -5.76 2.23
C PHE A 82 8.00 -6.47 1.22
N LEU A 83 8.78 -7.45 1.65
CA LEU A 83 9.73 -8.15 0.78
C LEU A 83 9.02 -8.91 -0.35
N MET A 84 7.89 -9.53 -0.05
CA MET A 84 7.11 -10.26 -1.05
C MET A 84 6.62 -9.34 -2.17
N ALA A 85 6.23 -8.11 -1.85
CA ALA A 85 5.80 -7.14 -2.87
C ALA A 85 6.90 -6.88 -3.91
N PHE A 86 8.15 -6.72 -3.48
CA PHE A 86 9.29 -6.52 -4.39
C PHE A 86 9.65 -7.82 -5.13
N LEU A 87 9.63 -8.97 -4.46
CA LEU A 87 9.89 -10.27 -5.08
C LEU A 87 8.90 -10.56 -6.21
N ARG A 88 7.59 -10.36 -5.96
CA ARG A 88 6.54 -10.54 -6.98
C ARG A 88 6.71 -9.56 -8.14
N ALA A 89 7.10 -8.30 -7.87
CA ALA A 89 7.38 -7.31 -8.92
C ALA A 89 8.59 -7.67 -9.81
N ARG A 90 9.45 -8.58 -9.36
CA ARG A 90 10.63 -9.07 -10.12
C ARG A 90 10.59 -10.57 -10.36
N LYS A 91 9.41 -11.20 -10.30
CA LYS A 91 9.22 -12.63 -10.58
C LYS A 91 10.20 -13.52 -9.80
N HIS A 92 10.39 -13.23 -8.51
CA HIS A 92 11.25 -13.99 -7.61
C HIS A 92 12.76 -13.97 -7.94
N ASP A 93 13.21 -13.04 -8.79
CA ASP A 93 14.63 -12.79 -9.03
C ASP A 93 15.23 -11.96 -7.89
N VAL A 94 15.96 -12.62 -6.98
CA VAL A 94 16.48 -12.02 -5.74
C VAL A 94 17.43 -10.84 -6.02
N ASP A 95 18.32 -10.97 -6.99
CA ASP A 95 19.33 -9.93 -7.30
C ASP A 95 18.68 -8.67 -7.90
N LYS A 96 17.73 -8.85 -8.83
CA LYS A 96 16.94 -7.73 -9.37
C LYS A 96 16.06 -7.10 -8.32
N THR A 97 15.54 -7.90 -7.40
CA THR A 97 14.72 -7.43 -6.27
C THR A 97 15.54 -6.56 -5.33
N TYR A 98 16.74 -7.01 -4.96
CA TYR A 98 17.67 -6.24 -4.14
C TYR A 98 18.04 -4.90 -4.80
N SER A 99 18.34 -4.91 -6.10
CA SER A 99 18.63 -3.69 -6.87
C SER A 99 17.43 -2.72 -6.90
N LEU A 100 16.20 -3.25 -6.99
CA LEU A 100 14.98 -2.45 -6.93
C LEU A 100 14.79 -1.81 -5.54
N ILE A 101 15.05 -2.54 -4.46
CA ILE A 101 14.97 -2.00 -3.09
C ILE A 101 16.00 -0.88 -2.90
N LYS A 102 17.24 -1.05 -3.38
CA LYS A 102 18.24 0.02 -3.37
C LYS A 102 17.72 1.29 -4.05
N GLY A 103 17.20 1.16 -5.27
CA GLY A 103 16.61 2.28 -6.01
C GLY A 103 15.44 2.95 -5.26
N PHE A 104 14.60 2.16 -4.59
CA PHE A 104 13.51 2.67 -3.76
C PHE A 104 14.02 3.54 -2.60
N TYR A 105 15.05 3.10 -1.87
CA TYR A 105 15.64 3.89 -0.78
C TYR A 105 16.45 5.09 -1.29
N GLU A 106 17.16 4.95 -2.41
CA GLU A 106 17.84 6.09 -3.05
C GLU A 106 16.86 7.19 -3.45
N MET A 107 15.70 6.85 -4.00
CA MET A 107 14.67 7.81 -4.37
C MET A 107 14.14 8.57 -3.15
N LYS A 108 13.96 7.88 -2.01
CA LYS A 108 13.59 8.53 -0.74
C LYS A 108 14.64 9.53 -0.25
N LEU A 109 15.92 9.25 -0.49
CA LEU A 109 17.02 10.15 -0.14
C LEU A 109 17.13 11.33 -1.12
N LYS A 110 16.91 11.08 -2.42
CA LYS A 110 17.02 12.08 -3.49
C LYS A 110 15.88 13.10 -3.48
N ALA A 111 14.69 12.71 -3.06
CA ALA A 111 13.50 13.56 -3.13
C ALA A 111 12.70 13.55 -1.80
N PRO A 112 13.33 13.96 -0.67
CA PRO A 112 12.73 13.87 0.66
C PRO A 112 11.39 14.62 0.78
N GLU A 113 11.17 15.66 -0.03
CA GLU A 113 9.93 16.43 -0.10
C GLU A 113 8.70 15.58 -0.51
N PHE A 114 8.89 14.45 -1.17
CA PHE A 114 7.79 13.53 -1.52
C PHE A 114 7.62 12.37 -0.53
N TYR A 115 8.59 12.12 0.35
CA TYR A 115 8.63 10.91 1.20
C TYR A 115 8.71 11.17 2.70
N ARG A 116 8.98 12.40 3.14
CA ARG A 116 8.87 12.82 4.55
C ARG A 116 7.51 13.45 4.80
N ASP A 117 6.95 13.24 5.99
CA ASP A 117 5.77 13.97 6.47
C ASP A 117 4.60 13.91 5.45
N CYS A 118 4.31 12.66 5.03
CA CYS A 118 3.23 12.31 4.11
C CYS A 118 1.94 11.98 4.84
N LEU A 119 1.71 12.56 6.03
CA LEU A 119 0.46 12.35 6.74
C LEU A 119 -0.67 13.03 5.93
N PRO A 120 -1.82 12.37 5.76
CA PRO A 120 -2.96 12.99 5.08
C PRO A 120 -3.38 14.33 5.69
N SER A 121 -3.17 14.49 7.01
CA SER A 121 -3.40 15.74 7.74
C SER A 121 -2.50 16.88 7.31
N GLU A 122 -1.25 16.59 6.93
CA GLU A 122 -0.24 17.58 6.55
C GLU A 122 -0.35 17.96 5.07
N ARG A 123 -0.90 17.07 4.25
CA ARG A 123 -1.03 17.24 2.80
C ARG A 123 -2.48 17.29 2.33
N ARG A 124 -3.37 17.86 3.14
CA ARG A 124 -4.83 17.92 2.85
C ARG A 124 -5.13 18.52 1.48
N HIS A 125 -4.40 19.58 1.10
CA HIS A 125 -4.56 20.25 -0.19
C HIS A 125 -4.43 19.31 -1.40
N ILE A 126 -3.61 18.26 -1.32
CA ILE A 126 -3.45 17.27 -2.40
C ILE A 126 -4.75 16.47 -2.58
N TYR A 127 -5.44 16.16 -1.48
CA TYR A 127 -6.71 15.44 -1.50
C TYR A 127 -7.88 16.37 -1.87
N ASP A 128 -7.85 17.61 -1.40
CA ASP A 128 -8.88 18.62 -1.71
C ASP A 128 -8.89 19.03 -3.20
N MET A 129 -7.81 18.75 -3.94
CA MET A 129 -7.75 18.97 -5.39
C MET A 129 -8.62 18.00 -6.20
N ASP A 130 -9.10 16.91 -5.60
CA ASP A 130 -9.91 15.86 -6.27
C ASP A 130 -9.31 15.38 -7.62
N PHE A 131 -7.98 15.44 -7.75
CA PHE A 131 -7.30 15.13 -9.01
C PHE A 131 -7.13 13.62 -9.24
N PHE A 132 -7.45 12.78 -8.25
CA PHE A 132 -7.52 11.33 -8.42
C PHE A 132 -8.61 10.68 -7.57
N ALA A 133 -9.13 9.56 -8.06
CA ALA A 133 -10.07 8.72 -7.34
C ALA A 133 -9.73 7.23 -7.52
N MET A 134 -9.83 6.47 -6.43
CA MET A 134 -9.78 5.00 -6.46
C MET A 134 -11.19 4.47 -6.69
N LEU A 135 -11.37 3.61 -7.71
CA LEU A 135 -12.66 2.94 -7.89
C LEU A 135 -12.90 1.92 -6.77
N PRO A 136 -14.16 1.79 -6.29
CA PRO A 136 -14.49 0.82 -5.24
C PRO A 136 -14.30 -0.62 -5.73
N THR A 137 -14.55 -0.86 -7.02
CA THR A 137 -14.41 -2.15 -7.67
C THR A 137 -13.03 -2.34 -8.30
N CYS A 138 -12.63 -3.61 -8.42
CA CYS A 138 -11.49 -3.98 -9.23
C CYS A 138 -11.94 -4.24 -10.68
N ASP A 139 -10.97 -4.25 -11.60
CA ASP A 139 -11.24 -4.69 -12.97
C ASP A 139 -11.43 -6.22 -13.06
N ARG A 140 -11.70 -6.71 -14.28
CA ARG A 140 -11.89 -8.16 -14.54
C ARG A 140 -10.67 -9.03 -14.20
N LEU A 141 -9.50 -8.44 -13.99
CA LEU A 141 -8.27 -9.12 -13.63
C LEU A 141 -7.91 -8.92 -12.15
N GLY A 142 -8.81 -8.34 -11.35
CA GLY A 142 -8.65 -8.07 -9.93
C GLY A 142 -7.73 -6.89 -9.59
N ARG A 143 -7.40 -6.03 -10.56
CA ARG A 143 -6.53 -4.86 -10.36
C ARG A 143 -7.35 -3.69 -9.82
N LYS A 144 -6.78 -2.95 -8.86
CA LYS A 144 -7.32 -1.67 -8.41
C LYS A 144 -7.15 -0.62 -9.51
N VAL A 145 -8.20 0.15 -9.77
CA VAL A 145 -8.22 1.18 -10.81
C VAL A 145 -8.18 2.56 -10.15
N CYS A 146 -7.16 3.35 -10.52
CA CYS A 146 -7.04 4.75 -10.15
C CYS A 146 -7.35 5.60 -11.38
N VAL A 147 -8.26 6.57 -11.24
CA VAL A 147 -8.59 7.55 -12.28
C VAL A 147 -7.90 8.87 -11.91
N LEU A 148 -7.18 9.46 -12.86
CA LEU A 148 -6.57 10.78 -12.72
C LEU A 148 -7.37 11.80 -13.54
N TYR A 149 -7.70 12.94 -12.93
CA TYR A 149 -8.38 14.07 -13.54
C TYR A 149 -7.35 15.18 -13.77
N PRO A 150 -6.83 15.36 -14.99
CA PRO A 150 -5.77 16.33 -15.27
C PRO A 150 -6.23 17.79 -15.32
N GLY A 151 -7.51 18.09 -15.04
CA GLY A 151 -8.09 19.43 -15.08
C GLY A 151 -8.81 19.79 -13.78
N GLU A 152 -9.03 21.09 -13.55
CA GLU A 152 -9.81 21.60 -12.41
C GLU A 152 -11.26 21.08 -12.48
N ASN A 153 -11.67 20.33 -11.46
CA ASN A 153 -13.08 20.03 -11.24
C ASN A 153 -13.75 21.28 -10.66
N SER A 154 -14.19 22.20 -11.53
CA SER A 154 -14.92 23.42 -11.14
C SER A 154 -16.36 23.13 -10.64
N SER A 155 -16.58 22.00 -9.97
CA SER A 155 -17.88 21.53 -9.50
C SER A 155 -17.93 21.42 -7.97
N SER A 156 -17.50 22.46 -7.27
CA SER A 156 -17.80 22.64 -5.85
C SER A 156 -19.24 23.15 -5.66
N SER A 157 -20.27 22.47 -6.20
CA SER A 157 -21.67 22.78 -5.85
C SER A 157 -22.72 21.72 -6.14
N GLU A 158 -22.40 20.54 -6.66
CA GLU A 158 -23.41 19.48 -6.80
C GLU A 158 -23.03 18.26 -5.96
N SER A 159 -23.85 18.02 -4.94
CA SER A 159 -23.82 16.86 -4.07
C SER A 159 -23.67 15.58 -4.88
N ASN A 160 -22.63 14.81 -4.58
CA ASN A 160 -22.41 13.48 -5.13
C ASN A 160 -23.68 12.62 -4.98
N PRO A 161 -24.30 12.13 -6.08
CA PRO A 161 -25.52 11.33 -6.04
C PRO A 161 -25.32 9.91 -5.48
N TYR A 162 -24.09 9.57 -5.09
CA TYR A 162 -23.75 8.31 -4.42
C TYR A 162 -23.34 8.49 -2.94
N SER A 163 -23.78 9.59 -2.30
CA SER A 163 -23.66 9.78 -0.83
C SER A 163 -24.92 9.32 -0.10
#